data_AF-A0A558GDH2-F1
#
_entry.id   AF-A0A558GDH2-F1
#
_cell.length_a   1.000
_cell.length_b   1.000
_cell.length_c   1.000
_cell.angle_alpha   90.00
_cell.angle_beta   90.00
_cell.angle_gamma   90.00
#
_symmetry.space_group_name_H-M   'P 1'
#
loop_
_entity.id
_entity.type
_entity.pdbx_description
1 polymer ?
#
loop_
_entity_poly.entity_id
_entity_poly.type
_entity_poly.pdbx_seq_one_letter_code
_entity_poly.pdbx_strand_id
1 'polypeptide(L)'
;MPSEDQLKALSKFIDDCNGIFASTIPEELESLDDALFKTVETVDKCPNCGADILGPVEIDGEKVASCQGECGKIPHQETAHHKLDLNSVLELFSNRLGHEVTEDDVDTRPMPLYARTHLGDSLRLNLVCNTDRLEESVEKLFADAVRNSHVNAIVAPKSTLENIYQLAAEYPVASFAPAFSICMLDEPSAVVEVIENAVGQRDQSDEIITQSDLQDEELAATIENNPGAIRTELAYSRVRREASLSPTTLGDYFERVCHAALMSLNISTKPLGESGKNVADLAFKFPSNNKRHGEEILGIVDTKSNGEKNLSEEKIADKHRDYIWQTTSDRFENSHVAHVFVVFDMDGLDANEIDWYHLIQEEYRNAGVDGTMVILYASALSQMVQIAQSPLQTNELNLATDGMHEVFRPFFHSGKFQHSVEDEVRWTTRVDPNTSDKEAYINRYKECENLIVVLPEMVRKRYSNITDSDWIGDDEAALNRYPNPDY
;
A
#
# COMPACT_ATOMS: atom_id res chain seq x y z
N MET A 1 15.50 23.54 -25.89
CA MET A 1 15.71 22.57 -24.79
C MET A 1 16.69 23.20 -23.81
N PRO A 2 16.32 23.41 -22.54
CA PRO A 2 17.15 24.12 -21.55
C PRO A 2 18.45 23.37 -21.27
N SER A 3 19.59 24.04 -21.07
CA SER A 3 20.82 23.38 -20.63
C SER A 3 20.75 22.92 -19.16
N GLU A 4 21.70 22.10 -18.73
CA GLU A 4 21.91 21.74 -17.31
C GLU A 4 21.97 23.00 -16.42
N ASP A 5 22.71 24.03 -16.84
CA ASP A 5 22.85 25.29 -16.12
C ASP A 5 21.51 26.04 -16.01
N GLN A 6 20.66 25.95 -17.03
CA GLN A 6 19.31 26.52 -17.00
C GLN A 6 18.38 25.78 -16.04
N LEU A 7 18.47 24.44 -15.96
CA LEU A 7 17.70 23.66 -14.99
C LEU A 7 18.16 23.94 -13.55
N LYS A 8 19.46 24.11 -13.33
CA LYS A 8 20.00 24.53 -12.02
C LYS A 8 19.53 25.94 -11.65
N ALA A 9 19.57 26.88 -12.58
CA ALA A 9 19.10 28.24 -12.36
C ALA A 9 17.59 28.27 -12.07
N LEU A 10 16.79 27.47 -12.77
CA LEU A 10 15.36 27.33 -12.52
C LEU A 10 15.06 26.69 -11.16
N SER A 11 15.80 25.64 -10.78
CA SER A 11 15.69 25.04 -9.44
C SER A 11 16.01 26.05 -8.35
N LYS A 12 17.07 26.84 -8.52
CA LYS A 12 17.48 27.86 -7.57
C LYS A 12 16.49 29.01 -7.51
N PHE A 13 15.94 29.43 -8.65
CA PHE A 13 14.92 30.46 -8.73
C PHE A 13 13.70 30.12 -7.87
N ILE A 14 13.16 28.90 -8.01
CA ILE A 14 11.97 28.45 -7.26
C ILE A 14 12.29 28.34 -5.75
N ASP A 15 13.51 27.94 -5.40
CA ASP A 15 13.96 27.80 -4.02
C ASP A 15 14.20 29.15 -3.33
N ASP A 16 14.96 30.04 -3.97
CA ASP A 16 15.39 31.33 -3.40
C ASP A 16 14.25 32.37 -3.34
N CYS A 17 13.25 32.26 -4.22
CA CYS A 17 12.16 33.22 -4.29
C CYS A 17 10.94 32.83 -3.43
N ASN A 18 11.03 31.73 -2.65
CA ASN A 18 9.90 31.10 -1.95
C ASN A 18 8.66 30.97 -2.84
N GLY A 19 8.84 30.73 -4.14
CA GLY A 19 7.77 30.94 -5.11
C GLY A 19 8.23 31.17 -6.54
N ILE A 20 7.36 31.84 -7.29
CA ILE A 20 7.46 31.98 -8.75
C ILE A 20 7.67 33.44 -9.20
N PHE A 21 8.10 34.33 -8.30
CA PHE A 21 8.26 35.75 -8.60
C PHE A 21 9.69 36.22 -8.36
N ALA A 22 10.23 37.04 -9.27
CA ALA A 22 11.47 37.76 -9.04
C ALA A 22 11.44 39.19 -9.61
N SER A 23 12.29 40.05 -9.06
CA SER A 23 12.57 41.38 -9.60
C SER A 23 13.47 41.37 -10.83
N THR A 24 14.27 40.31 -11.00
CA THR A 24 15.18 40.13 -12.15
C THR A 24 15.22 38.66 -12.53
N ILE A 25 15.34 38.37 -13.82
CA ILE A 25 15.54 37.01 -14.32
C ILE A 25 17.04 36.68 -14.21
N PRO A 26 17.41 35.50 -13.68
CA PRO A 26 18.80 35.05 -13.68
C PRO A 26 19.42 35.07 -15.08
N GLU A 27 20.69 35.47 -15.22
CA GLU A 27 21.39 35.57 -16.51
C GLU A 27 21.29 34.27 -17.32
N GLU A 28 21.34 33.12 -16.64
CA GLU A 28 21.24 31.80 -17.25
C GLU A 28 19.87 31.56 -17.91
N LEU A 29 18.81 32.18 -17.38
CA LEU A 29 17.43 32.03 -17.84
C LEU A 29 16.96 33.12 -18.81
N GLU A 30 17.75 34.18 -19.06
CA GLU A 30 17.37 35.29 -19.95
C GLU A 30 16.97 34.82 -21.36
N SER A 31 17.68 33.83 -21.91
CA SER A 31 17.35 33.25 -23.21
C SER A 31 16.00 32.49 -23.27
N LEU A 32 15.38 32.26 -22.11
CA LEU A 32 14.10 31.60 -21.93
C LEU A 32 13.03 32.55 -21.34
N ASP A 33 13.30 33.86 -21.22
CA ASP A 33 12.38 34.87 -20.65
C ASP A 33 10.99 34.78 -21.29
N ASP A 34 10.91 35.01 -22.60
CA ASP A 34 9.66 34.99 -23.38
C ASP A 34 8.91 33.65 -23.30
N ALA A 35 9.60 32.56 -22.98
CA ALA A 35 9.05 31.21 -22.95
C ALA A 35 8.61 30.76 -21.54
N LEU A 36 9.28 31.23 -20.48
CA LEU A 36 9.07 30.75 -19.11
C LEU A 36 8.56 31.81 -18.16
N PHE A 37 8.53 33.09 -18.56
CA PHE A 37 8.15 34.19 -17.69
C PHE A 37 7.06 35.06 -18.32
N LYS A 38 6.17 35.53 -17.46
CA LYS A 38 5.18 36.57 -17.73
C LYS A 38 5.52 37.78 -16.88
N THR A 39 5.63 38.95 -17.50
CA THR A 39 5.69 40.20 -16.73
C THR A 39 4.34 40.43 -16.05
N VAL A 40 4.33 40.54 -14.73
CA VAL A 40 3.12 40.80 -13.95
C VAL A 40 3.25 42.15 -13.27
N GLU A 41 2.27 43.03 -13.52
CA GLU A 41 2.17 44.35 -12.93
C GLU A 41 1.52 44.25 -11.54
N THR A 42 2.25 43.81 -10.51
CA THR A 42 1.77 43.97 -9.13
C THR A 42 2.92 44.01 -8.14
N VAL A 43 3.19 45.19 -7.58
CA VAL A 43 3.64 45.27 -6.19
C VAL A 43 2.71 46.21 -5.46
N ASP A 44 2.03 45.66 -4.46
CA ASP A 44 1.37 46.46 -3.45
C ASP A 44 2.39 47.09 -2.50
N LYS A 45 3.70 46.78 -2.63
CA LYS A 45 4.78 47.14 -1.70
C LYS A 45 6.04 47.71 -2.40
N CYS A 46 6.58 48.80 -1.88
CA CYS A 46 7.74 49.52 -2.38
C CYS A 46 9.01 48.67 -2.31
N PRO A 47 9.74 48.45 -3.43
CA PRO A 47 10.98 47.67 -3.41
C PRO A 47 12.09 48.32 -2.55
N ASN A 48 12.06 49.66 -2.41
CA ASN A 48 13.08 50.40 -1.67
C ASN A 48 12.82 50.52 -0.16
N CYS A 49 11.57 50.40 0.30
CA CYS A 49 11.24 50.60 1.72
C CYS A 49 10.13 49.70 2.29
N GLY A 50 9.53 48.82 1.49
CA GLY A 50 8.48 47.90 1.89
C GLY A 50 7.12 48.54 2.23
N ALA A 51 6.93 49.84 2.03
CA ALA A 51 5.66 50.55 2.26
C ALA A 51 4.65 50.31 1.12
N ASP A 52 3.35 50.52 1.34
CA ASP A 52 2.35 50.27 0.30
C ASP A 52 2.55 51.16 -0.95
N ILE A 53 2.25 50.63 -2.14
CA ILE A 53 2.28 51.36 -3.42
C ILE A 53 0.85 51.58 -3.92
N LEU A 54 0.55 52.81 -4.36
CA LEU A 54 -0.62 53.12 -5.18
C LEU A 54 -0.29 52.86 -6.65
N GLY A 55 -1.16 52.11 -7.32
CA GLY A 55 -0.98 51.62 -8.69
C GLY A 55 -0.58 52.69 -9.72
N PRO A 56 -0.01 52.26 -10.86
CA PRO A 56 0.68 53.14 -11.78
C PRO A 56 -0.23 54.23 -12.37
N VAL A 57 0.25 55.47 -12.37
CA VAL A 57 -0.37 56.62 -13.01
C VAL A 57 0.57 57.12 -14.11
N GLU A 58 0.02 57.47 -15.26
CA GLU A 58 0.79 58.07 -16.35
C GLU A 58 1.06 59.55 -16.06
N ILE A 59 2.33 59.93 -15.96
CA ILE A 59 2.78 61.29 -15.73
C ILE A 59 3.85 61.60 -16.78
N ASP A 60 3.63 62.63 -17.59
CA ASP A 60 4.55 63.06 -18.65
C ASP A 60 4.94 61.96 -19.67
N GLY A 61 4.03 61.00 -19.90
CA GLY A 61 4.24 59.88 -20.84
C GLY A 61 4.96 58.67 -20.23
N GLU A 62 5.29 58.72 -18.94
CA GLU A 62 5.87 57.61 -18.19
C GLU A 62 4.88 57.08 -17.16
N LYS A 63 4.73 55.75 -17.09
CA LYS A 63 4.00 55.12 -15.99
C LYS A 63 4.85 55.18 -14.73
N VAL A 64 4.31 55.74 -13.65
CA VAL A 64 4.95 55.80 -12.33
C VAL A 64 4.00 55.37 -11.24
N ALA A 65 4.49 54.59 -10.29
CA ALA A 65 3.75 54.19 -9.10
C ALA A 65 4.10 55.11 -7.91
N SER A 66 3.19 55.27 -6.94
CA SER A 66 3.44 56.14 -5.78
C SER A 66 3.60 55.31 -4.52
N CYS A 67 4.79 55.34 -3.93
CA CYS A 67 5.05 54.77 -2.62
C CYS A 67 4.41 55.64 -1.52
N GLN A 68 3.73 55.00 -0.56
CA GLN A 68 3.16 55.66 0.61
C GLN A 68 4.18 55.89 1.75
N GLY A 69 5.40 55.41 1.59
CA GLY A 69 6.55 55.72 2.46
C GLY A 69 7.37 56.92 1.97
N GLU A 70 8.66 56.96 2.33
CA GLU A 70 9.53 58.12 2.03
C GLU A 70 10.09 58.14 0.59
N CYS A 71 9.86 57.08 -0.21
CA CYS A 71 10.46 56.94 -1.54
C CYS A 71 9.76 57.76 -2.63
N GLY A 72 8.55 58.27 -2.40
CA GLY A 72 7.84 59.09 -3.37
C GLY A 72 7.41 58.33 -4.63
N LYS A 73 7.70 58.87 -5.82
CA LYS A 73 7.34 58.27 -7.11
C LYS A 73 8.40 57.26 -7.55
N ILE A 74 7.97 56.10 -8.00
CA ILE A 74 8.81 54.99 -8.45
C ILE A 74 8.49 54.71 -9.93
N PRO A 75 9.50 54.62 -10.82
CA PRO A 75 9.27 54.22 -12.21
C PRO A 75 8.57 52.86 -12.29
N HIS A 76 7.59 52.71 -13.19
CA HIS A 76 6.82 51.46 -13.31
C HIS A 76 7.68 50.23 -13.60
N GLN A 77 8.81 50.42 -14.29
CA GLN A 77 9.78 49.36 -14.56
C GLN A 77 10.44 48.82 -13.29
N GLU A 78 10.63 49.65 -12.27
CA GLU A 78 11.16 49.23 -10.96
C GLU A 78 10.11 48.50 -10.11
N THR A 79 8.84 48.54 -10.53
CA THR A 79 7.72 47.82 -9.91
C THR A 79 7.26 46.60 -10.73
N ALA A 80 7.90 46.32 -11.86
CA ALA A 80 7.60 45.16 -12.67
C ALA A 80 8.26 43.91 -12.06
N HIS A 81 7.49 42.83 -11.90
CA HIS A 81 8.02 41.53 -11.51
C HIS A 81 7.84 40.52 -12.63
N HIS A 82 8.77 39.57 -12.70
CA HIS A 82 8.66 38.41 -13.58
C HIS A 82 8.02 37.28 -12.79
N LYS A 83 6.91 36.75 -13.29
CA LYS A 83 6.24 35.57 -12.77
C LYS A 83 6.55 34.38 -13.67
N LEU A 84 6.95 33.25 -13.10
CA LEU A 84 7.10 32.00 -13.82
C LEU A 84 5.75 31.58 -14.45
N ASP A 85 5.76 31.27 -15.74
CA ASP A 85 4.63 30.68 -16.43
C ASP A 85 4.60 29.18 -16.19
N LEU A 86 3.83 28.78 -15.17
CA LEU A 86 3.75 27.40 -14.72
C LEU A 86 3.34 26.41 -15.81
N ASN A 87 2.46 26.82 -16.74
CA ASN A 87 2.05 26.00 -17.87
C ASN A 87 3.26 25.67 -18.76
N SER A 88 4.01 26.70 -19.15
CA SER A 88 5.18 26.54 -20.02
C SER A 88 6.29 25.73 -19.36
N VAL A 89 6.44 25.85 -18.04
CA VAL A 89 7.41 25.04 -17.28
C VAL A 89 6.99 23.58 -17.21
N LEU A 90 5.71 23.30 -16.93
CA LEU A 90 5.21 21.93 -16.89
C LEU A 90 5.22 21.29 -18.29
N GLU A 91 4.86 22.02 -19.33
CA GLU A 91 4.97 21.56 -20.73
C GLU A 91 6.43 21.26 -21.10
N LEU A 92 7.36 22.12 -20.69
CA LEU A 92 8.79 21.90 -20.85
C LEU A 92 9.24 20.60 -20.18
N PHE A 93 8.84 20.37 -18.92
CA PHE A 93 9.21 19.16 -18.18
C PHE A 93 8.57 17.90 -18.77
N SER A 94 7.31 17.98 -19.18
CA SER A 94 6.57 16.89 -19.82
C SER A 94 7.25 16.44 -21.11
N ASN A 95 7.60 17.41 -21.98
CA ASN A 95 8.32 17.16 -23.22
C ASN A 95 9.69 16.52 -22.98
N ARG A 96 10.38 16.86 -21.89
CA ARG A 96 11.66 16.25 -21.51
C ARG A 96 11.52 14.80 -21.07
N LEU A 97 10.41 14.47 -20.42
CA LEU A 97 10.08 13.11 -20.02
C LEU A 97 9.49 12.28 -21.18
N GLY A 98 9.28 12.88 -22.36
CA GLY A 98 8.73 12.19 -23.53
C GLY A 98 7.22 11.98 -23.47
N HIS A 99 6.51 12.74 -22.62
CA HIS A 99 5.06 12.69 -22.48
C HIS A 99 4.40 13.94 -23.06
N GLU A 100 3.24 13.76 -23.68
CA GLU A 100 2.38 14.86 -24.12
C GLU A 100 1.41 15.28 -23.01
N VAL A 101 1.15 16.58 -22.89
CA VAL A 101 0.16 17.11 -21.96
C VAL A 101 -1.24 16.84 -22.51
N THR A 102 -2.08 16.17 -21.72
CA THR A 102 -3.45 15.82 -22.11
C THR A 102 -4.49 16.79 -21.55
N GLU A 103 -4.20 17.42 -20.40
CA GLU A 103 -5.07 18.41 -19.76
C GLU A 103 -4.27 19.41 -18.90
N ASP A 104 -4.62 20.68 -19.01
CA ASP A 104 -4.06 21.77 -18.20
C ASP A 104 -4.89 21.97 -16.92
N ASP A 105 -4.43 21.44 -15.78
CA ASP A 105 -5.00 21.67 -14.44
C ASP A 105 -4.08 22.57 -13.60
N VAL A 106 -3.78 23.76 -14.12
CA VAL A 106 -2.85 24.69 -13.46
C VAL A 106 -3.59 25.69 -12.59
N ASP A 107 -3.27 25.63 -11.30
CA ASP A 107 -3.78 26.53 -10.27
C ASP A 107 -3.37 27.98 -10.55
N THR A 108 -4.35 28.83 -10.85
CA THR A 108 -4.15 30.24 -11.21
C THR A 108 -3.87 31.15 -10.01
N ARG A 109 -3.82 30.63 -8.79
CA ARG A 109 -3.49 31.43 -7.61
C ARG A 109 -2.13 32.12 -7.78
N PRO A 110 -1.92 33.30 -7.15
CA PRO A 110 -0.66 34.03 -7.27
C PRO A 110 0.54 33.17 -6.85
N MET A 111 0.40 32.37 -5.79
CA MET A 111 1.41 31.47 -5.27
C MET A 111 0.77 30.13 -4.89
N PRO A 112 0.61 29.20 -5.85
CA PRO A 112 0.06 27.89 -5.57
C PRO A 112 1.04 27.07 -4.72
N LEU A 113 0.53 26.05 -4.02
CA LEU A 113 1.39 25.11 -3.28
C LEU A 113 2.21 24.28 -4.27
N TYR A 114 1.54 23.80 -5.31
CA TYR A 114 2.12 23.10 -6.45
C TYR A 114 1.32 23.42 -7.71
N ALA A 115 1.96 23.29 -8.87
CA ALA A 115 1.33 23.31 -10.18
C ALA A 115 1.18 21.87 -10.70
N ARG A 116 0.15 21.59 -11.51
CA ARG A 116 -0.13 20.24 -12.02
C ARG A 116 -0.41 20.25 -13.51
N THR A 117 -0.01 19.18 -14.20
CA THR A 117 -0.49 18.83 -15.54
C THR A 117 -0.73 17.32 -15.65
N HIS A 118 -1.55 16.91 -16.63
CA HIS A 118 -1.87 15.52 -16.90
C HIS A 118 -1.07 15.00 -18.09
N LEU A 119 -0.49 13.81 -17.95
CA LEU A 119 0.31 13.14 -18.99
C LEU A 119 -0.39 11.90 -19.58
N GLY A 120 -1.67 11.72 -19.23
CA GLY A 120 -2.49 10.54 -19.53
C GLY A 120 -3.54 10.32 -18.44
N ASP A 121 -4.27 9.21 -18.55
CA ASP A 121 -5.37 8.87 -17.63
C ASP A 121 -4.87 8.54 -16.21
N SER A 122 -3.66 7.98 -16.07
CA SER A 122 -3.11 7.47 -14.81
C SER A 122 -1.90 8.24 -14.26
N LEU A 123 -1.37 9.23 -15.00
CA LEU A 123 -0.12 9.92 -14.67
C LEU A 123 -0.28 11.44 -14.64
N ARG A 124 0.19 12.05 -13.56
CA ARG A 124 0.21 13.50 -13.34
C ARG A 124 1.62 13.97 -13.03
N LEU A 125 1.99 15.11 -13.57
CA LEU A 125 3.24 15.80 -13.27
C LEU A 125 2.95 17.01 -12.39
N ASN A 126 3.61 17.10 -11.24
CA ASN A 126 3.37 18.13 -10.24
C ASN A 126 4.68 18.87 -9.93
N LEU A 127 4.69 20.19 -10.04
CA LEU A 127 5.82 21.03 -9.65
C LEU A 127 5.55 21.67 -8.29
N VAL A 128 6.40 21.43 -7.29
CA VAL A 128 6.33 22.12 -6.00
C VAL A 128 6.71 23.59 -6.21
N CYS A 129 5.78 24.50 -5.91
CA CYS A 129 5.95 25.93 -6.13
C CYS A 129 6.23 26.70 -4.83
N ASN A 130 5.75 26.20 -3.69
CA ASN A 130 5.92 26.85 -2.38
C ASN A 130 6.71 25.95 -1.42
N THR A 131 8.01 26.22 -1.29
CA THR A 131 8.94 25.46 -0.46
C THR A 131 8.74 25.72 1.05
N ASP A 132 8.22 26.89 1.46
CA ASP A 132 7.86 27.19 2.85
C ASP A 132 6.72 26.29 3.36
N ARG A 133 5.88 25.78 2.46
CA ARG A 133 4.77 24.86 2.74
C ARG A 133 4.99 23.51 2.07
N LEU A 134 6.25 23.05 2.04
CA LEU A 134 6.65 21.79 1.43
C LEU A 134 5.83 20.60 1.97
N GLU A 135 5.74 20.47 3.30
CA GLU A 135 5.02 19.37 3.96
C GLU A 135 3.57 19.31 3.49
N GLU A 136 2.82 20.41 3.61
CA GLU A 136 1.42 20.47 3.16
C GLU A 136 1.26 20.21 1.65
N SER A 137 2.24 20.63 0.84
CA SER A 137 2.22 20.40 -0.61
C SER A 137 2.36 18.91 -0.92
N VAL A 138 3.35 18.27 -0.32
CA VAL A 138 3.68 16.85 -0.50
C VAL A 138 2.55 15.97 0.05
N GLU A 139 2.03 16.25 1.24
CA GLU A 139 0.90 15.52 1.82
C GLU A 139 -0.34 15.55 0.94
N LYS A 140 -0.64 16.71 0.32
CA LYS A 140 -1.76 16.83 -0.63
C LYS A 140 -1.52 16.01 -1.88
N LEU A 141 -0.28 15.93 -2.38
CA LEU A 141 0.06 15.12 -3.54
C LEU A 141 -0.01 13.62 -3.23
N PHE A 142 0.42 13.20 -2.04
CA PHE A 142 0.22 11.83 -1.56
C PHE A 142 -1.26 11.50 -1.41
N ALA A 143 -2.04 12.37 -0.75
CA ALA A 143 -3.48 12.17 -0.60
C ALA A 143 -4.23 12.18 -1.93
N ASP A 144 -3.76 12.92 -2.93
CA ASP A 144 -4.36 12.97 -4.27
C ASP A 144 -4.03 11.74 -5.11
N ALA A 145 -2.80 11.23 -5.02
CA ALA A 145 -2.38 9.97 -5.66
C ALA A 145 -3.26 8.83 -5.16
N VAL A 146 -3.52 8.84 -3.86
CA VAL A 146 -4.39 7.93 -3.11
C VAL A 146 -5.85 8.01 -3.55
N ARG A 147 -6.44 9.21 -3.49
CA ARG A 147 -7.89 9.36 -3.67
C ARG A 147 -8.36 9.07 -5.09
N ASN A 148 -7.47 9.26 -6.06
CA ASN A 148 -7.82 9.23 -7.46
C ASN A 148 -7.05 8.14 -8.23
N SER A 149 -6.32 7.26 -7.54
CA SER A 149 -5.52 6.18 -8.13
C SER A 149 -4.61 6.62 -9.28
N HIS A 150 -3.91 7.75 -9.08
CA HIS A 150 -2.97 8.31 -10.05
C HIS A 150 -1.53 8.23 -9.54
N VAL A 151 -0.58 8.10 -10.47
CA VAL A 151 0.82 8.38 -10.19
C VAL A 151 1.05 9.89 -10.22
N ASN A 152 1.52 10.45 -9.11
CA ASN A 152 1.87 11.86 -8.98
C ASN A 152 3.39 12.04 -9.02
N ALA A 153 3.96 12.21 -10.22
CA ALA A 153 5.36 12.54 -10.38
C ALA A 153 5.65 13.95 -9.82
N ILE A 154 6.43 14.04 -8.74
CA ILE A 154 6.72 15.30 -8.04
C ILE A 154 8.07 15.85 -8.48
N VAL A 155 8.06 17.00 -9.16
CA VAL A 155 9.26 17.77 -9.49
C VAL A 155 9.45 18.86 -8.45
N ALA A 156 10.64 18.94 -7.86
CA ALA A 156 10.95 19.93 -6.83
C ALA A 156 12.37 20.48 -6.94
N PRO A 157 12.69 21.60 -6.28
CA PRO A 157 14.06 22.04 -6.11
C PRO A 157 14.95 20.97 -5.48
N LYS A 158 16.25 20.97 -5.83
CA LYS A 158 17.20 19.97 -5.30
C LYS A 158 17.30 19.99 -3.76
N SER A 159 17.25 21.17 -3.17
CA SER A 159 17.36 21.41 -1.72
C SER A 159 16.23 20.77 -0.92
N THR A 160 15.03 20.64 -1.50
CA THR A 160 13.84 20.11 -0.81
C THR A 160 13.74 18.59 -0.85
N LEU A 161 14.47 17.94 -1.76
CA LEU A 161 14.27 16.53 -2.09
C LEU A 161 14.47 15.59 -0.89
N GLU A 162 15.48 15.85 -0.04
CA GLU A 162 15.72 15.06 1.18
C GLU A 162 14.54 15.13 2.15
N ASN A 163 13.94 16.30 2.32
CA ASN A 163 12.76 16.47 3.19
C ASN A 163 11.54 15.76 2.58
N ILE A 164 11.38 15.78 1.25
CA ILE A 164 10.32 15.03 0.57
C ILE A 164 10.51 13.53 0.79
N TYR A 165 11.75 13.02 0.75
CA TYR A 165 12.03 11.60 1.03
C TYR A 165 11.78 11.21 2.49
N GLN A 166 12.10 12.11 3.43
CA GLN A 166 11.76 11.88 4.85
C GLN A 166 10.25 11.83 5.06
N LEU A 167 9.50 12.75 4.45
CA LEU A 167 8.03 12.70 4.47
C LEU A 167 7.53 11.43 3.79
N ALA A 168 8.03 11.09 2.61
CA ALA A 168 7.69 9.87 1.87
C ALA A 168 7.87 8.60 2.73
N ALA A 169 8.90 8.54 3.56
CA ALA A 169 9.14 7.41 4.45
C ALA A 169 8.01 7.20 5.50
N GLU A 170 7.23 8.24 5.79
CA GLU A 170 6.08 8.19 6.69
C GLU A 170 4.79 7.72 5.99
N TYR A 171 4.77 7.69 4.65
CA TYR A 171 3.61 7.34 3.83
C TYR A 171 3.82 6.03 3.07
N PRO A 172 3.05 4.96 3.36
CA PRO A 172 3.13 3.67 2.68
C PRO A 172 2.94 3.71 1.15
N VAL A 173 2.36 4.80 0.64
CA VAL A 173 1.99 5.04 -0.76
C VAL A 173 2.95 5.99 -1.49
N ALA A 174 4.06 6.36 -0.87
CA ALA A 174 5.01 7.27 -1.50
C ALA A 174 5.58 6.74 -2.83
N SER A 175 5.51 5.43 -3.09
CA SER A 175 5.85 4.83 -4.37
C SER A 175 4.98 5.32 -5.54
N PHE A 176 3.73 5.74 -5.29
CA PHE A 176 2.84 6.32 -6.31
C PHE A 176 3.04 7.83 -6.48
N ALA A 177 3.92 8.43 -5.70
CA ALA A 177 4.25 9.84 -5.83
C ALA A 177 5.77 10.05 -5.84
N PRO A 178 6.45 9.49 -6.85
CA PRO A 178 7.90 9.56 -6.92
C PRO A 178 8.34 11.02 -7.04
N ALA A 179 9.32 11.40 -6.22
CA ALA A 179 9.87 12.75 -6.20
C ALA A 179 11.25 12.81 -6.83
N PHE A 180 11.51 13.87 -7.60
CA PHE A 180 12.79 14.09 -8.25
C PHE A 180 13.11 15.58 -8.33
N SER A 181 14.41 15.87 -8.43
CA SER A 181 14.88 17.25 -8.59
C SER A 181 14.68 17.73 -10.03
N ILE A 182 14.36 19.01 -10.20
CA ILE A 182 14.38 19.69 -11.52
C ILE A 182 15.70 19.43 -12.26
N CYS A 183 16.82 19.37 -11.55
CA CYS A 183 18.14 19.13 -12.14
C CYS A 183 18.27 17.73 -12.77
N MET A 184 17.46 16.75 -12.37
CA MET A 184 17.49 15.39 -12.94
C MET A 184 16.84 15.32 -14.33
N LEU A 185 16.20 16.39 -14.80
CA LEU A 185 15.63 16.46 -16.15
C LEU A 185 16.69 16.71 -17.24
N ASP A 186 17.96 16.90 -16.87
CA ASP A 186 19.07 16.94 -17.82
C ASP A 186 19.35 15.54 -18.40
N GLU A 187 19.29 14.50 -17.55
CA GLU A 187 19.37 13.09 -17.91
C GLU A 187 18.04 12.36 -17.54
N PRO A 188 16.99 12.53 -18.35
CA PRO A 188 15.64 12.14 -17.96
C PRO A 188 15.42 10.62 -17.88
N SER A 189 16.33 9.78 -18.40
CA SER A 189 16.14 8.32 -18.44
C SER A 189 15.93 7.70 -17.06
N ALA A 190 16.66 8.16 -16.04
CA ALA A 190 16.49 7.69 -14.67
C ALA A 190 15.16 8.14 -14.06
N VAL A 191 14.68 9.33 -14.44
CA VAL A 191 13.39 9.86 -13.98
C VAL A 191 12.24 9.08 -14.63
N VAL A 192 12.34 8.82 -15.94
CA VAL A 192 11.35 8.04 -16.70
C VAL A 192 11.25 6.62 -16.15
N GLU A 193 12.36 5.94 -15.89
CA GLU A 193 12.36 4.59 -15.31
C GLU A 193 11.60 4.53 -13.97
N VAL A 194 11.81 5.50 -13.09
CA VAL A 194 11.12 5.57 -11.79
C VAL A 194 9.61 5.82 -11.98
N ILE A 195 9.23 6.69 -12.92
CA ILE A 195 7.82 6.95 -13.24
C ILE A 195 7.16 5.70 -13.82
N GLU A 196 7.79 5.04 -14.78
CA GLU A 196 7.27 3.82 -15.42
C GLU A 196 7.10 2.68 -14.40
N ASN A 197 8.04 2.54 -13.46
CA ASN A 197 7.92 1.57 -12.37
C ASN A 197 6.74 1.89 -11.45
N ALA A 198 6.51 3.15 -11.10
CA ALA A 198 5.37 3.56 -10.30
C ALA A 198 4.03 3.31 -11.02
N VAL A 199 3.97 3.59 -12.33
CA VAL A 199 2.81 3.29 -13.17
C VAL A 199 2.56 1.77 -13.23
N GLY A 200 3.61 0.97 -13.45
CA GLY A 200 3.50 -0.49 -13.48
C GLY A 200 3.05 -1.09 -12.16
N GLN A 201 3.50 -0.56 -11.02
CA GLN A 201 3.02 -0.97 -9.69
C GLN A 201 1.54 -0.64 -9.48
N ARG A 202 1.11 0.55 -9.92
CA ARG A 202 -0.29 0.97 -9.87
C ARG A 202 -1.16 0.09 -10.77
N ASP A 203 -0.74 -0.17 -12.00
CA ASP A 203 -1.50 -1.02 -12.94
C ASP A 203 -1.60 -2.48 -12.45
N GLN A 204 -0.56 -3.01 -11.82
CA GLN A 204 -0.63 -4.31 -11.14
C GLN A 204 -1.62 -4.29 -9.96
N SER A 205 -1.66 -3.19 -9.19
CA SER A 205 -2.63 -3.03 -8.10
C SER A 205 -4.08 -2.99 -8.64
N ASP A 206 -4.32 -2.21 -9.69
CA ASP A 206 -5.60 -2.12 -10.40
C ASP A 206 -6.05 -3.49 -10.95
N GLU A 207 -5.13 -4.25 -11.54
CA GLU A 207 -5.42 -5.57 -12.08
C GLU A 207 -5.80 -6.54 -10.97
N ILE A 208 -5.12 -6.49 -9.81
CA ILE A 208 -5.48 -7.27 -8.61
C ILE A 208 -6.89 -6.89 -8.15
N ILE A 209 -7.21 -5.60 -8.03
CA ILE A 209 -8.52 -5.11 -7.58
C ILE A 209 -9.63 -5.54 -8.54
N THR A 210 -9.41 -5.38 -9.85
CA THR A 210 -10.35 -5.77 -10.90
C THR A 210 -10.60 -7.28 -10.90
N GLN A 211 -9.56 -8.08 -10.62
CA GLN A 211 -9.68 -9.54 -10.46
C GLN A 211 -10.30 -9.96 -9.12
N SER A 212 -10.39 -9.06 -8.14
CA SER A 212 -10.85 -9.35 -6.77
C SER A 212 -12.37 -9.22 -6.57
N ASP A 213 -13.14 -8.76 -7.56
CA ASP A 213 -14.60 -8.51 -7.48
C ASP A 213 -15.01 -7.70 -6.22
N LEU A 214 -14.12 -6.80 -5.76
CA LEU A 214 -14.36 -5.91 -4.63
C LEU A 214 -15.33 -4.81 -5.07
N GLN A 215 -16.64 -5.04 -4.91
CA GLN A 215 -17.70 -4.10 -5.32
C GLN A 215 -17.78 -2.82 -4.45
N ASP A 216 -16.88 -2.62 -3.51
CA ASP A 216 -16.88 -1.47 -2.59
C ASP A 216 -15.61 -0.63 -2.81
N GLU A 217 -15.76 0.43 -3.62
CA GLU A 217 -14.71 1.36 -4.00
C GLU A 217 -13.97 1.93 -2.77
N GLU A 218 -14.63 2.06 -1.62
CA GLU A 218 -14.04 2.65 -0.41
C GLU A 218 -13.06 1.70 0.33
N LEU A 219 -13.37 0.40 0.39
CA LEU A 219 -12.46 -0.59 0.98
C LEU A 219 -11.32 -0.95 0.03
N ALA A 220 -11.63 -1.07 -1.27
CA ALA A 220 -10.61 -1.23 -2.31
C ALA A 220 -9.63 -0.06 -2.28
N ALA A 221 -10.13 1.18 -2.31
CA ALA A 221 -9.31 2.38 -2.15
C ALA A 221 -8.57 2.38 -0.81
N THR A 222 -9.20 2.04 0.33
CA THR A 222 -8.50 2.04 1.63
C THR A 222 -7.34 1.04 1.67
N ILE A 223 -7.47 -0.10 1.01
CA ILE A 223 -6.47 -1.17 0.95
C ILE A 223 -5.37 -0.85 -0.08
N GLU A 224 -5.74 -0.28 -1.22
CA GLU A 224 -4.84 0.30 -2.24
C GLU A 224 -3.99 1.44 -1.65
N ASN A 225 -4.61 2.26 -0.81
CA ASN A 225 -4.02 3.45 -0.21
C ASN A 225 -3.22 3.21 1.07
N ASN A 226 -3.36 2.03 1.66
CA ASN A 226 -2.57 1.62 2.81
C ASN A 226 -2.74 0.09 2.95
N PRO A 227 -1.82 -0.71 2.41
CA PRO A 227 -1.83 -2.15 2.68
C PRO A 227 -1.85 -2.45 4.19
N GLY A 228 -1.24 -1.60 5.01
CA GLY A 228 -1.30 -1.63 6.48
C GLY A 228 -2.67 -1.29 7.08
N ALA A 229 -3.62 -0.74 6.31
CA ALA A 229 -5.01 -0.59 6.73
C ALA A 229 -5.71 -1.94 6.82
N ILE A 230 -5.30 -2.98 6.07
CA ILE A 230 -5.80 -4.35 6.30
C ILE A 230 -5.53 -4.77 7.75
N ARG A 231 -4.31 -4.50 8.24
CA ARG A 231 -3.92 -4.79 9.63
C ARG A 231 -4.77 -3.99 10.62
N THR A 232 -4.96 -2.71 10.34
CA THR A 232 -5.81 -1.83 11.16
C THR A 232 -7.25 -2.33 11.17
N GLU A 233 -7.83 -2.66 10.02
CA GLU A 233 -9.21 -3.14 9.94
C GLU A 233 -9.39 -4.51 10.59
N LEU A 234 -8.46 -5.45 10.42
CA LEU A 234 -8.47 -6.72 11.17
C LEU A 234 -8.39 -6.50 12.68
N ALA A 235 -7.58 -5.53 13.14
CA ALA A 235 -7.43 -5.20 14.56
C ALA A 235 -8.66 -4.46 15.13
N TYR A 236 -9.26 -3.55 14.36
CA TYR A 236 -10.39 -2.71 14.79
C TYR A 236 -11.75 -3.31 14.48
N SER A 237 -11.84 -4.39 13.70
CA SER A 237 -13.10 -5.09 13.43
C SER A 237 -13.79 -5.57 14.71
N ARG A 238 -13.01 -5.96 15.73
CA ARG A 238 -13.54 -6.27 17.07
C ARG A 238 -14.17 -5.05 17.76
N VAL A 239 -13.55 -3.88 17.63
CA VAL A 239 -14.06 -2.62 18.20
C VAL A 239 -15.34 -2.20 17.48
N ARG A 240 -15.36 -2.31 16.14
CA ARG A 240 -16.55 -2.07 15.29
C ARG A 240 -17.73 -2.98 15.68
N ARG A 241 -17.45 -4.23 16.06
CA ARG A 241 -18.42 -5.20 16.60
C ARG A 241 -19.00 -4.74 17.94
N GLU A 242 -18.16 -4.44 18.92
CA GLU A 242 -18.58 -4.01 20.26
C GLU A 242 -19.35 -2.68 20.22
N ALA A 243 -19.09 -1.84 19.21
CA ALA A 243 -19.81 -0.60 18.94
C ALA A 243 -21.21 -0.78 18.33
N SER A 244 -21.71 -2.02 18.14
CA SER A 244 -23.08 -2.34 17.71
C SER A 244 -23.47 -1.81 16.31
N LEU A 245 -22.55 -1.85 15.34
CA LEU A 245 -22.92 -1.81 13.92
C LEU A 245 -23.78 -3.04 13.58
N SER A 246 -24.69 -2.95 12.61
CA SER A 246 -25.61 -4.05 12.28
C SER A 246 -24.84 -5.35 11.96
N PRO A 247 -25.22 -6.51 12.54
CA PRO A 247 -24.48 -7.77 12.37
C PRO A 247 -24.29 -8.20 10.92
N THR A 248 -25.30 -7.96 10.06
CA THR A 248 -25.24 -8.26 8.63
C THR A 248 -24.17 -7.41 7.93
N THR A 249 -24.15 -6.11 8.19
CA THR A 249 -23.12 -5.21 7.61
C THR A 249 -21.71 -5.49 8.11
N LEU A 250 -21.58 -6.03 9.33
CA LEU A 250 -20.28 -6.41 9.90
C LEU A 250 -19.76 -7.73 9.33
N GLY A 251 -20.63 -8.71 9.08
CA GLY A 251 -20.28 -9.96 8.41
C GLY A 251 -19.71 -9.73 7.04
N ASP A 252 -20.48 -9.08 6.17
CA ASP A 252 -20.07 -8.78 4.79
C ASP A 252 -18.78 -7.93 4.76
N TYR A 253 -18.61 -6.99 5.70
CA TYR A 253 -17.38 -6.21 5.82
C TYR A 253 -16.18 -7.07 6.25
N PHE A 254 -16.37 -7.93 7.24
CA PHE A 254 -15.30 -8.80 7.74
C PHE A 254 -14.85 -9.84 6.70
N GLU A 255 -15.81 -10.40 5.94
CA GLU A 255 -15.54 -11.28 4.79
C GLU A 255 -14.58 -10.60 3.80
N ARG A 256 -14.89 -9.35 3.43
CA ARG A 256 -14.09 -8.56 2.49
C ARG A 256 -12.69 -8.22 3.03
N VAL A 257 -12.57 -7.83 4.30
CA VAL A 257 -11.27 -7.57 4.92
C VAL A 257 -10.41 -8.85 4.98
N CYS A 258 -11.01 -9.99 5.32
CA CYS A 258 -10.31 -11.28 5.31
C CYS A 258 -9.89 -11.70 3.90
N HIS A 259 -10.74 -11.43 2.90
CA HIS A 259 -10.43 -11.69 1.50
C HIS A 259 -9.16 -10.94 1.07
N ALA A 260 -9.12 -9.63 1.28
CA ALA A 260 -7.96 -8.81 0.95
C ALA A 260 -6.71 -9.19 1.76
N ALA A 261 -6.87 -9.56 3.04
CA ALA A 261 -5.78 -10.04 3.86
C ALA A 261 -5.13 -11.31 3.29
N LEU A 262 -5.92 -12.30 2.88
CA LEU A 262 -5.40 -13.53 2.29
C LEU A 262 -4.79 -13.30 0.91
N MET A 263 -5.31 -12.37 0.12
CA MET A 263 -4.68 -11.94 -1.14
C MET A 263 -3.31 -11.29 -0.92
N SER A 264 -3.17 -10.46 0.11
CA SER A 264 -1.89 -9.81 0.43
C SER A 264 -0.77 -10.78 0.82
N LEU A 265 -1.09 -12.06 1.07
CA LEU A 265 -0.12 -13.14 1.29
C LEU A 265 0.39 -13.77 -0.03
N ASN A 266 0.15 -13.12 -1.18
CA ASN A 266 0.47 -13.61 -2.53
C ASN A 266 -0.16 -14.98 -2.85
N ILE A 267 -1.36 -15.23 -2.33
CA ILE A 267 -2.08 -16.47 -2.58
C ILE A 267 -3.08 -16.22 -3.71
N SER A 268 -3.02 -17.01 -4.78
CA SER A 268 -3.95 -16.83 -5.91
C SER A 268 -5.38 -17.24 -5.57
N THR A 269 -6.37 -16.36 -5.75
CA THR A 269 -7.81 -16.65 -5.66
C THR A 269 -8.28 -17.56 -6.79
N LYS A 270 -9.25 -18.43 -6.50
CA LYS A 270 -10.00 -19.15 -7.52
C LYS A 270 -11.49 -19.19 -7.13
N PRO A 271 -12.41 -18.92 -8.07
CA PRO A 271 -13.82 -19.14 -7.80
C PRO A 271 -14.10 -20.63 -7.60
N LEU A 272 -14.88 -20.96 -6.57
CA LEU A 272 -15.49 -22.27 -6.38
C LEU A 272 -16.93 -22.23 -6.88
N GLY A 273 -17.29 -23.15 -7.78
CA GLY A 273 -18.67 -23.42 -8.15
C GLY A 273 -19.35 -22.43 -9.12
N GLU A 274 -20.58 -22.79 -9.50
CA GLU A 274 -21.50 -22.01 -10.33
C GLU A 274 -22.66 -21.45 -9.47
N SER A 275 -23.27 -20.35 -9.92
CA SER A 275 -24.42 -19.70 -9.28
C SER A 275 -25.55 -20.70 -8.92
N GLY A 276 -26.00 -20.72 -7.65
CA GLY A 276 -27.14 -21.53 -7.18
C GLY A 276 -26.83 -22.64 -6.16
N LYS A 277 -25.58 -22.80 -5.70
CA LYS A 277 -25.17 -23.67 -4.58
C LYS A 277 -24.58 -22.85 -3.43
N ASN A 278 -24.45 -23.44 -2.24
CA ASN A 278 -23.65 -22.85 -1.16
C ASN A 278 -22.20 -22.77 -1.63
N VAL A 279 -21.60 -21.58 -1.69
CA VAL A 279 -20.20 -21.36 -2.10
C VAL A 279 -19.44 -20.74 -0.93
N ALA A 280 -18.20 -21.18 -0.71
CA ALA A 280 -17.33 -20.61 0.33
C ALA A 280 -17.06 -19.12 0.07
N ASP A 281 -16.88 -18.34 1.14
CA ASP A 281 -16.69 -16.89 1.05
C ASP A 281 -15.45 -16.54 0.22
N LEU A 282 -14.42 -17.40 0.30
CA LEU A 282 -13.22 -17.30 -0.51
C LEU A 282 -12.64 -18.69 -0.79
N ALA A 283 -11.98 -18.84 -1.95
CA ALA A 283 -11.08 -19.95 -2.18
C ALA A 283 -9.74 -19.47 -2.74
N PHE A 284 -8.66 -20.06 -2.22
CA PHE A 284 -7.30 -19.68 -2.57
C PHE A 284 -6.45 -20.90 -2.88
N LYS A 285 -5.34 -20.70 -3.59
CA LYS A 285 -4.39 -21.76 -3.91
C LYS A 285 -2.98 -21.36 -3.47
N PHE A 286 -2.38 -22.13 -2.55
CA PHE A 286 -0.94 -22.04 -2.34
C PHE A 286 -0.22 -22.82 -3.45
N PRO A 287 0.67 -22.18 -4.20
CA PRO A 287 1.40 -22.84 -5.26
C PRO A 287 2.29 -23.94 -4.68
N SER A 288 2.42 -25.03 -5.43
CA SER A 288 3.30 -26.13 -5.06
C SER A 288 4.77 -25.80 -5.35
N ASN A 289 5.68 -26.19 -4.45
CA ASN A 289 7.12 -26.06 -4.71
C ASN A 289 7.64 -27.19 -5.62
N ASN A 290 6.95 -28.32 -5.70
CA ASN A 290 7.20 -29.39 -6.67
C ASN A 290 5.91 -29.97 -7.27
N LYS A 291 6.00 -30.69 -8.40
CA LYS A 291 4.84 -31.35 -9.03
C LYS A 291 4.36 -32.63 -8.30
N ARG A 292 4.64 -32.80 -7.00
CA ARG A 292 4.21 -33.98 -6.23
C ARG A 292 2.78 -33.81 -5.73
N HIS A 293 2.06 -34.93 -5.65
CA HIS A 293 0.69 -35.02 -5.16
C HIS A 293 0.59 -34.50 -3.71
N GLY A 294 -0.41 -33.68 -3.38
CA GLY A 294 -0.64 -33.15 -2.02
C GLY A 294 0.28 -31.98 -1.61
N GLU A 295 1.22 -31.56 -2.45
CA GLU A 295 2.02 -30.36 -2.14
C GLU A 295 1.28 -29.06 -2.45
N GLU A 296 0.28 -29.08 -3.33
CA GLU A 296 -0.59 -27.95 -3.59
C GLU A 296 -1.69 -27.86 -2.52
N ILE A 297 -1.94 -26.67 -1.97
CA ILE A 297 -3.02 -26.46 -1.00
C ILE A 297 -4.14 -25.67 -1.66
N LEU A 298 -5.35 -26.21 -1.62
CA LEU A 298 -6.58 -25.50 -1.91
C LEU A 298 -7.20 -25.04 -0.59
N GLY A 299 -7.18 -23.74 -0.34
CA GLY A 299 -7.89 -23.13 0.77
C GLY A 299 -9.34 -22.88 0.43
N ILE A 300 -10.26 -23.27 1.31
CA ILE A 300 -11.66 -22.86 1.32
C ILE A 300 -11.91 -22.11 2.62
N VAL A 301 -12.43 -20.89 2.53
CA VAL A 301 -12.49 -19.96 3.65
C VAL A 301 -13.93 -19.61 3.94
N ASP A 302 -14.28 -19.65 5.21
CA ASP A 302 -15.56 -19.20 5.73
C ASP A 302 -15.28 -18.29 6.94
N THR A 303 -15.73 -17.05 6.88
CA THR A 303 -15.47 -16.07 7.93
C THR A 303 -16.64 -15.98 8.90
N LYS A 304 -16.32 -15.81 10.18
CA LYS A 304 -17.31 -15.86 11.26
C LYS A 304 -17.20 -14.59 12.10
N SER A 305 -18.11 -13.64 11.87
CA SER A 305 -18.11 -12.31 12.51
C SER A 305 -18.94 -12.18 13.80
N ASN A 306 -19.91 -13.08 14.06
CA ASN A 306 -20.76 -13.02 15.26
C ASN A 306 -19.95 -13.32 16.55
N GLY A 307 -20.37 -12.72 17.69
CA GLY A 307 -19.67 -12.76 19.00
C GLY A 307 -19.43 -14.15 19.59
N GLU A 308 -18.74 -14.23 20.76
CA GLU A 308 -18.35 -15.45 21.52
C GLU A 308 -19.14 -16.68 21.06
N LYS A 309 -18.59 -17.36 20.04
CA LYS A 309 -19.39 -18.34 19.31
C LYS A 309 -19.47 -19.62 20.11
N ASN A 310 -20.68 -19.93 20.57
CA ASN A 310 -21.06 -21.31 20.76
C ASN A 310 -21.32 -21.93 19.39
N LEU A 311 -20.26 -22.51 18.85
CA LEU A 311 -20.20 -23.12 17.55
C LEU A 311 -21.20 -24.31 17.40
N SER A 312 -21.82 -24.82 18.47
CA SER A 312 -22.76 -25.96 18.41
C SER A 312 -24.14 -25.68 17.82
N GLU A 313 -24.55 -24.41 17.66
CA GLU A 313 -25.92 -24.04 17.23
C GLU A 313 -26.09 -23.92 15.71
N GLU A 314 -25.00 -24.01 14.94
CA GLU A 314 -25.00 -23.76 13.50
C GLU A 314 -25.26 -25.05 12.70
N LYS A 315 -26.02 -24.99 11.58
CA LYS A 315 -26.23 -26.14 10.67
C LYS A 315 -24.99 -26.39 9.80
N ILE A 316 -23.84 -26.56 10.44
CA ILE A 316 -22.51 -26.61 9.82
C ILE A 316 -22.41 -27.74 8.82
N ALA A 317 -22.91 -28.93 9.18
CA ALA A 317 -22.71 -30.13 8.38
C ALA A 317 -23.20 -29.96 6.93
N ASP A 318 -24.39 -29.40 6.70
CA ASP A 318 -24.93 -29.30 5.35
C ASP A 318 -24.20 -28.26 4.49
N LYS A 319 -23.94 -27.05 5.02
CA LYS A 319 -23.26 -25.96 4.29
C LYS A 319 -21.81 -26.35 3.96
N HIS A 320 -21.09 -26.86 4.95
CA HIS A 320 -19.67 -27.18 4.82
C HIS A 320 -19.42 -28.47 4.06
N ARG A 321 -20.35 -29.44 4.10
CA ARG A 321 -20.33 -30.58 3.18
C ARG A 321 -20.32 -30.11 1.74
N ASP A 322 -21.22 -29.20 1.36
CA ASP A 322 -21.28 -28.70 -0.02
C ASP A 322 -19.95 -28.06 -0.47
N TYR A 323 -19.23 -27.40 0.44
CA TYR A 323 -17.91 -26.80 0.16
C TYR A 323 -16.87 -27.89 -0.10
N ILE A 324 -16.79 -28.88 0.78
CA ILE A 324 -15.85 -30.00 0.66
C ILE A 324 -16.11 -30.76 -0.64
N TRP A 325 -17.38 -31.05 -0.97
CA TRP A 325 -17.72 -31.74 -2.20
C TRP A 325 -17.40 -30.93 -3.47
N GLN A 326 -17.35 -29.60 -3.42
CA GLN A 326 -16.89 -28.81 -4.55
C GLN A 326 -15.38 -28.95 -4.81
N THR A 327 -14.60 -29.30 -3.78
CA THR A 327 -13.16 -29.55 -3.93
C THR A 327 -12.83 -30.85 -4.65
N THR A 328 -13.78 -31.77 -4.81
CA THR A 328 -13.55 -33.06 -5.48
C THR A 328 -13.59 -32.98 -7.01
N SER A 329 -13.88 -31.81 -7.59
CA SER A 329 -13.86 -31.65 -9.05
C SER A 329 -12.46 -31.92 -9.62
N ASP A 330 -12.40 -32.44 -10.85
CA ASP A 330 -11.14 -32.73 -11.59
C ASP A 330 -10.12 -31.59 -11.57
N ARG A 331 -10.60 -30.33 -11.41
CA ARG A 331 -9.76 -29.12 -11.31
C ARG A 331 -8.82 -29.12 -10.10
N PHE A 332 -9.16 -29.88 -9.06
CA PHE A 332 -8.49 -29.86 -7.76
C PHE A 332 -8.13 -31.26 -7.25
N GLU A 333 -8.21 -32.28 -8.10
CA GLU A 333 -8.15 -33.72 -7.75
C GLU A 333 -6.88 -34.18 -7.02
N ASN A 334 -5.88 -33.31 -6.85
CA ASN A 334 -4.59 -33.64 -6.21
C ASN A 334 -4.15 -32.64 -5.13
N SER A 335 -5.01 -31.72 -4.73
CA SER A 335 -4.71 -30.69 -3.73
C SER A 335 -5.06 -31.14 -2.31
N HIS A 336 -4.23 -30.75 -1.34
CA HIS A 336 -4.61 -30.79 0.07
C HIS A 336 -5.64 -29.70 0.36
N VAL A 337 -6.74 -30.02 1.03
CA VAL A 337 -7.80 -29.04 1.33
C VAL A 337 -7.58 -28.39 2.69
N ALA A 338 -7.29 -27.09 2.71
CA ALA A 338 -7.29 -26.29 3.92
C ALA A 338 -8.67 -25.65 4.12
N HIS A 339 -9.45 -26.15 5.07
CA HIS A 339 -10.75 -25.60 5.41
C HIS A 339 -10.62 -24.60 6.55
N VAL A 340 -10.60 -23.32 6.19
CA VAL A 340 -10.21 -22.22 7.05
C VAL A 340 -11.44 -21.50 7.59
N PHE A 341 -11.55 -21.42 8.90
CA PHE A 341 -12.51 -20.60 9.61
C PHE A 341 -11.80 -19.38 10.17
N VAL A 342 -12.13 -18.19 9.68
CA VAL A 342 -11.55 -16.95 10.23
C VAL A 342 -12.45 -16.40 11.34
N VAL A 343 -11.90 -16.27 12.55
CA VAL A 343 -12.65 -15.92 13.77
C VAL A 343 -12.01 -14.76 14.53
N PHE A 344 -12.78 -13.96 15.27
CA PHE A 344 -12.23 -12.93 16.17
C PHE A 344 -11.78 -13.52 17.50
N ASP A 345 -12.66 -14.27 18.13
CA ASP A 345 -12.50 -14.92 19.41
C ASP A 345 -13.27 -16.25 19.42
N MET A 346 -13.00 -17.03 20.44
CA MET A 346 -13.69 -18.28 20.73
C MET A 346 -14.07 -18.26 22.21
N ASP A 347 -15.28 -18.72 22.52
CA ASP A 347 -15.87 -18.67 23.86
C ASP A 347 -15.24 -19.69 24.83
N GLY A 348 -14.04 -19.40 25.34
CA GLY A 348 -13.41 -20.21 26.38
C GLY A 348 -13.39 -21.71 26.06
N LEU A 349 -13.51 -22.58 27.07
CA LEU A 349 -13.58 -24.03 26.83
C LEU A 349 -14.89 -24.50 26.17
N ASP A 350 -15.89 -23.61 26.06
CA ASP A 350 -17.19 -23.89 25.47
C ASP A 350 -17.23 -23.65 23.95
N ALA A 351 -16.15 -23.10 23.39
CA ALA A 351 -15.95 -23.10 21.95
C ALA A 351 -15.74 -24.56 21.49
N ASN A 352 -16.64 -25.01 20.62
CA ASN A 352 -16.78 -26.41 20.26
C ASN A 352 -15.92 -26.79 19.03
N GLU A 353 -14.70 -26.26 18.89
CA GLU A 353 -13.86 -26.53 17.71
C GLU A 353 -13.46 -28.00 17.57
N ILE A 354 -13.29 -28.71 18.69
CA ILE A 354 -12.98 -30.16 18.70
C ILE A 354 -14.19 -30.96 18.21
N ASP A 355 -15.40 -30.56 18.60
CA ASP A 355 -16.62 -31.24 18.17
C ASP A 355 -16.90 -30.96 16.67
N TRP A 356 -16.62 -29.74 16.20
CA TRP A 356 -16.64 -29.39 14.77
C TRP A 356 -15.65 -30.21 13.98
N TYR A 357 -14.44 -30.34 14.49
CA TYR A 357 -13.42 -31.16 13.87
C TYR A 357 -13.93 -32.58 13.63
N HIS A 358 -14.56 -33.21 14.63
CA HIS A 358 -15.11 -34.55 14.45
C HIS A 358 -16.21 -34.63 13.39
N LEU A 359 -17.11 -33.64 13.33
CA LEU A 359 -18.16 -33.57 12.30
C LEU A 359 -17.59 -33.37 10.89
N ILE A 360 -16.66 -32.43 10.73
CA ILE A 360 -16.05 -32.10 9.44
C ILE A 360 -15.12 -33.23 8.96
N GLN A 361 -14.41 -33.90 9.87
CA GLN A 361 -13.55 -35.02 9.54
C GLN A 361 -14.33 -36.24 9.01
N GLU A 362 -15.59 -36.40 9.43
CA GLU A 362 -16.49 -37.38 8.81
C GLU A 362 -16.81 -37.00 7.36
N GLU A 363 -17.06 -35.72 7.08
CA GLU A 363 -17.31 -35.24 5.71
C GLU A 363 -16.08 -35.37 4.79
N TYR A 364 -14.87 -35.09 5.29
CA TYR A 364 -13.64 -35.35 4.51
C TYR A 364 -13.51 -36.83 4.12
N ARG A 365 -13.77 -37.74 5.07
CA ARG A 365 -13.73 -39.19 4.82
C ARG A 365 -14.80 -39.62 3.82
N ASN A 366 -16.01 -39.08 3.92
CA ASN A 366 -17.10 -39.38 3.01
C ASN A 366 -16.82 -38.89 1.58
N ALA A 367 -16.20 -37.71 1.44
CA ALA A 367 -15.81 -37.15 0.15
C ALA A 367 -14.50 -37.71 -0.42
N GLY A 368 -13.71 -38.45 0.38
CA GLY A 368 -12.40 -38.97 -0.02
C GLY A 368 -11.33 -37.90 -0.15
N VAL A 369 -11.45 -36.80 0.61
CA VAL A 369 -10.56 -35.63 0.55
C VAL A 369 -9.51 -35.68 1.65
N ASP A 370 -8.25 -35.38 1.31
CA ASP A 370 -7.21 -35.06 2.29
C ASP A 370 -7.37 -33.61 2.75
N GLY A 371 -7.77 -33.42 4.01
CA GLY A 371 -8.19 -32.12 4.52
C GLY A 371 -7.66 -31.79 5.90
N THR A 372 -7.30 -30.53 6.09
CA THR A 372 -7.00 -29.91 7.39
C THR A 372 -8.08 -28.90 7.72
N MET A 373 -8.63 -28.97 8.94
CA MET A 373 -9.46 -27.91 9.50
C MET A 373 -8.57 -26.88 10.19
N VAL A 374 -8.71 -25.61 9.81
CA VAL A 374 -7.92 -24.50 10.35
C VAL A 374 -8.84 -23.49 10.99
N ILE A 375 -8.66 -23.22 12.28
CA ILE A 375 -9.26 -22.05 12.93
C ILE A 375 -8.21 -20.93 12.95
N LEU A 376 -8.39 -19.92 12.11
CA LEU A 376 -7.46 -18.80 11.97
C LEU A 376 -8.01 -17.59 12.72
N TYR A 377 -7.32 -17.17 13.79
CA TYR A 377 -7.69 -15.92 14.45
C TYR A 377 -7.40 -14.73 13.53
N ALA A 378 -8.32 -13.76 13.48
CA ALA A 378 -8.13 -12.52 12.72
C ALA A 378 -6.84 -11.78 13.13
N SER A 379 -6.47 -11.86 14.41
CA SER A 379 -5.21 -11.32 14.92
C SER A 379 -3.96 -12.10 14.48
N ALA A 380 -4.09 -13.40 14.20
CA ALA A 380 -3.03 -14.20 13.61
C ALA A 380 -2.88 -13.87 12.12
N LEU A 381 -3.99 -13.80 11.38
CA LEU A 381 -4.00 -13.34 9.98
C LEU A 381 -3.40 -11.94 9.85
N SER A 382 -3.76 -11.03 10.75
CA SER A 382 -3.19 -9.68 10.83
C SER A 382 -1.67 -9.68 11.01
N GLN A 383 -1.10 -10.65 11.74
CA GLN A 383 0.35 -10.79 11.88
C GLN A 383 1.01 -11.39 10.64
N MET A 384 0.35 -12.34 9.98
CA MET A 384 0.84 -12.85 8.70
C MET A 384 0.93 -11.72 7.66
N VAL A 385 -0.10 -10.89 7.57
CA VAL A 385 -0.14 -9.70 6.69
C VAL A 385 0.95 -8.70 7.06
N GLN A 386 1.17 -8.44 8.35
CA GLN A 386 2.24 -7.54 8.79
C GLN A 386 3.62 -8.00 8.31
N ILE A 387 3.92 -9.30 8.46
CA ILE A 387 5.18 -9.88 8.01
C ILE A 387 5.27 -9.78 6.48
N ALA A 388 4.18 -10.09 5.79
CA ALA A 388 4.12 -10.09 4.33
C ALA A 388 4.36 -8.71 3.71
N GLN A 389 3.86 -7.66 4.36
CA GLN A 389 3.97 -6.29 3.89
C GLN A 389 5.26 -5.59 4.31
N SER A 390 6.03 -6.19 5.22
CA SER A 390 7.29 -5.62 5.68
C SER A 390 8.43 -6.06 4.76
N PRO A 391 9.08 -5.14 4.00
CA PRO A 391 10.19 -5.52 3.12
C PRO A 391 11.37 -6.06 3.91
N LEU A 392 11.62 -5.53 5.11
CA LEU A 392 12.69 -6.01 6.00
C LEU A 392 12.45 -7.47 6.41
N GLN A 393 11.25 -7.77 6.90
CA GLN A 393 10.91 -9.12 7.36
C GLN A 393 10.82 -10.10 6.20
N THR A 394 10.30 -9.67 5.06
CA THR A 394 10.25 -10.49 3.85
C THR A 394 11.65 -10.80 3.33
N ASN A 395 12.59 -9.83 3.38
CA ASN A 395 13.98 -10.06 3.02
C ASN A 395 14.67 -11.04 3.97
N GLU A 396 14.48 -10.91 5.29
CA GLU A 396 14.98 -11.89 6.27
C GLU A 396 14.47 -13.30 5.99
N LEU A 397 13.19 -13.45 5.66
CA LEU A 397 12.59 -14.74 5.31
C LEU A 397 13.09 -15.32 4.00
N ASN A 398 13.33 -14.48 2.99
CA ASN A 398 13.92 -14.89 1.71
C ASN A 398 15.40 -15.31 1.87
N LEU A 399 16.10 -14.83 2.90
CA LEU A 399 17.45 -15.28 3.24
C LEU A 399 17.44 -16.60 4.00
N ALA A 400 16.47 -16.78 4.91
CA ALA A 400 16.37 -17.99 5.75
C ALA A 400 15.65 -19.16 5.05
N THR A 401 14.79 -18.90 4.07
CA THR A 401 13.90 -19.90 3.43
C THR A 401 13.64 -19.55 1.96
N ASP A 402 12.96 -20.45 1.23
CA ASP A 402 12.48 -20.20 -0.14
C ASP A 402 11.28 -19.22 -0.22
N GLY A 403 11.21 -18.29 0.74
CA GLY A 403 10.27 -17.17 0.79
C GLY A 403 9.08 -17.36 1.72
N MET A 404 8.28 -16.31 1.80
CA MET A 404 7.17 -16.15 2.75
C MET A 404 6.17 -17.32 2.76
N HIS A 405 5.94 -17.96 1.61
CA HIS A 405 5.02 -19.09 1.50
C HIS A 405 5.44 -20.26 2.39
N GLU A 406 6.74 -20.54 2.56
CA GLU A 406 7.21 -21.65 3.41
C GLU A 406 7.00 -21.37 4.91
N VAL A 407 6.91 -20.11 5.30
CA VAL A 407 6.66 -19.70 6.68
C VAL A 407 5.22 -20.01 7.09
N PHE A 408 4.26 -19.66 6.24
CA PHE A 408 2.83 -19.75 6.58
C PHE A 408 2.17 -21.04 6.14
N ARG A 409 2.68 -21.69 5.10
CA ARG A 409 2.15 -22.95 4.56
C ARG A 409 1.91 -24.05 5.60
N PRO A 410 2.76 -24.27 6.62
CA PRO A 410 2.47 -25.23 7.67
C PRO A 410 1.17 -24.96 8.43
N PHE A 411 0.72 -23.71 8.56
CA PHE A 411 -0.55 -23.39 9.22
C PHE A 411 -1.80 -23.82 8.42
N PHE A 412 -1.63 -24.23 7.15
CA PHE A 412 -2.71 -24.65 6.26
C PHE A 412 -2.59 -26.12 5.84
N HIS A 413 -1.67 -26.90 6.44
CA HIS A 413 -1.49 -28.31 6.10
C HIS A 413 -0.99 -29.09 7.31
N SER A 414 -1.82 -29.97 7.86
CA SER A 414 -1.55 -30.76 9.07
C SER A 414 -0.25 -31.54 9.00
N GLY A 415 -0.02 -32.27 7.91
CA GLY A 415 1.26 -32.96 7.67
C GLY A 415 2.47 -32.03 7.78
N LYS A 416 2.46 -30.87 7.12
CA LYS A 416 3.57 -29.90 7.22
C LYS A 416 3.67 -29.28 8.61
N PHE A 417 2.54 -29.00 9.26
CA PHE A 417 2.48 -28.50 10.63
C PHE A 417 3.17 -29.44 11.61
N GLN A 418 2.84 -30.74 11.55
CA GLN A 418 3.38 -31.74 12.47
C GLN A 418 4.89 -31.98 12.29
N HIS A 419 5.40 -31.83 11.07
CA HIS A 419 6.80 -32.17 10.76
C HIS A 419 7.74 -30.96 10.72
N SER A 420 7.21 -29.77 10.38
CA SER A 420 8.04 -28.59 10.08
C SER A 420 7.97 -27.52 11.16
N VAL A 421 6.98 -27.60 12.07
CA VAL A 421 6.77 -26.61 13.14
C VAL A 421 7.21 -27.19 14.48
N GLU A 422 8.02 -26.40 15.19
CA GLU A 422 8.58 -26.75 16.49
C GLU A 422 7.48 -27.00 17.53
N ASP A 423 7.73 -27.93 18.46
CA ASP A 423 6.77 -28.32 19.50
C ASP A 423 6.27 -27.12 20.33
N GLU A 424 7.13 -26.15 20.61
CA GLU A 424 6.76 -24.95 21.37
C GLU A 424 5.72 -24.08 20.65
N VAL A 425 5.76 -24.03 19.32
CA VAL A 425 4.76 -23.34 18.49
C VAL A 425 3.52 -24.21 18.40
N ARG A 426 3.71 -25.49 18.08
CA ARG A 426 2.64 -26.47 17.81
C ARG A 426 1.68 -26.65 18.99
N TRP A 427 2.22 -26.64 20.19
CA TRP A 427 1.46 -26.84 21.44
C TRP A 427 1.06 -25.54 22.13
N THR A 428 1.25 -24.39 21.47
CA THR A 428 0.61 -23.14 21.91
C THR A 428 -0.91 -23.29 21.74
N THR A 429 -1.67 -23.00 22.80
CA THR A 429 -3.13 -23.14 22.80
C THR A 429 -3.80 -21.86 23.26
N ARG A 430 -5.07 -21.68 22.87
CA ARG A 430 -5.86 -20.49 23.19
C ARG A 430 -6.34 -20.42 24.65
N VAL A 431 -6.25 -21.53 25.37
CA VAL A 431 -6.80 -21.68 26.73
C VAL A 431 -5.88 -21.01 27.74
N ASP A 432 -6.45 -20.18 28.61
CA ASP A 432 -5.71 -19.47 29.65
C ASP A 432 -4.92 -20.48 30.52
N PRO A 433 -3.63 -20.21 30.81
CA PRO A 433 -2.84 -21.03 31.72
C PRO A 433 -3.49 -21.33 33.07
N ASN A 434 -4.40 -20.49 33.55
CA ASN A 434 -5.05 -20.59 34.84
C ASN A 434 -6.38 -21.38 34.81
N THR A 435 -6.82 -21.86 33.64
CA THR A 435 -8.06 -22.65 33.53
C THR A 435 -7.86 -24.05 34.12
N SER A 436 -8.77 -24.48 35.01
CA SER A 436 -8.73 -25.77 35.71
C SER A 436 -8.66 -26.99 34.79
N ASP A 437 -9.34 -26.93 33.64
CA ASP A 437 -9.50 -28.06 32.72
C ASP A 437 -8.57 -28.00 31.50
N LYS A 438 -7.56 -27.13 31.55
CA LYS A 438 -6.59 -26.92 30.45
C LYS A 438 -5.91 -28.22 30.03
N GLU A 439 -5.47 -29.04 30.97
CA GLU A 439 -4.74 -30.29 30.66
C GLU A 439 -5.62 -31.29 29.91
N ALA A 440 -6.89 -31.41 30.32
CA ALA A 440 -7.87 -32.26 29.65
C ALA A 440 -8.16 -31.75 28.23
N TYR A 441 -8.31 -30.43 28.05
CA TYR A 441 -8.45 -29.81 26.74
C TYR A 441 -7.24 -30.07 25.84
N ILE A 442 -6.02 -29.85 26.33
CA ILE A 442 -4.79 -30.07 25.55
C ILE A 442 -4.68 -31.51 25.08
N ASN A 443 -5.01 -32.48 25.94
CA ASN A 443 -4.97 -33.89 25.57
C ASN A 443 -5.98 -34.22 24.46
N ARG A 444 -7.20 -33.72 24.56
CA ARG A 444 -8.21 -33.87 23.48
C ARG A 444 -7.76 -33.19 22.18
N TYR A 445 -7.21 -31.99 22.28
CA TYR A 445 -6.70 -31.24 21.12
C TYR A 445 -5.58 -32.00 20.41
N LYS A 446 -4.66 -32.62 21.17
CA LYS A 446 -3.56 -33.45 20.62
C LYS A 446 -4.04 -34.66 19.82
N GLU A 447 -5.22 -35.18 20.11
CA GLU A 447 -5.84 -36.29 19.37
C GLU A 447 -6.44 -35.83 18.02
N CYS A 448 -6.55 -34.52 17.80
CA CYS A 448 -7.12 -33.92 16.59
C CYS A 448 -6.01 -33.56 15.58
N GLU A 449 -5.35 -34.57 15.00
CA GLU A 449 -4.15 -34.38 14.15
C GLU A 449 -4.35 -33.43 12.95
N ASN A 450 -5.57 -33.35 12.42
CA ASN A 450 -5.93 -32.49 11.29
C ASN A 450 -6.64 -31.18 11.70
N LEU A 451 -6.63 -30.83 12.99
CA LEU A 451 -7.12 -29.55 13.50
C LEU A 451 -5.92 -28.64 13.83
N ILE A 452 -5.92 -27.43 13.27
CA ILE A 452 -4.92 -26.39 13.59
C ILE A 452 -5.65 -25.13 14.05
N VAL A 453 -5.44 -24.72 15.29
CA VAL A 453 -5.89 -23.41 15.80
C VAL A 453 -4.71 -22.45 15.74
N VAL A 454 -4.75 -21.50 14.80
CA VAL A 454 -3.65 -20.58 14.51
C VAL A 454 -3.81 -19.31 15.33
N LEU A 455 -2.88 -19.13 16.27
CA LEU A 455 -2.85 -17.98 17.18
C LEU A 455 -1.78 -16.96 16.77
N PRO A 456 -1.97 -15.68 17.13
CA PRO A 456 -0.97 -14.65 16.86
C PRO A 456 0.43 -15.02 17.38
N GLU A 457 0.52 -15.57 18.59
CA GLU A 457 1.79 -15.97 19.17
C GLU A 457 2.50 -17.09 18.38
N MET A 458 1.73 -17.97 17.73
CA MET A 458 2.30 -19.04 16.90
C MET A 458 2.96 -18.48 15.64
N VAL A 459 2.32 -17.52 14.99
CA VAL A 459 2.87 -16.84 13.80
C VAL A 459 4.18 -16.14 14.17
N ARG A 460 4.19 -15.39 15.28
CA ARG A 460 5.38 -14.68 15.77
C ARG A 460 6.53 -15.63 16.10
N LYS A 461 6.27 -16.67 16.91
CA LYS A 461 7.31 -17.64 17.30
C LYS A 461 7.86 -18.38 16.08
N ARG A 462 6.98 -18.78 15.15
CA ARG A 462 7.42 -19.45 13.93
C ARG A 462 8.33 -18.56 13.08
N TYR A 463 7.98 -17.28 12.93
CA TYR A 463 8.83 -16.30 12.26
C TYR A 463 10.21 -16.22 12.93
N SER A 464 10.24 -15.97 14.24
CA SER A 464 11.49 -15.88 15.01
C SER A 464 12.33 -17.15 14.92
N ASN A 465 11.73 -18.33 15.03
CA ASN A 465 12.46 -19.59 14.94
C ASN A 465 13.14 -19.79 13.58
N ILE A 466 12.54 -19.27 12.51
CA ILE A 466 13.13 -19.32 11.17
C ILE A 466 14.26 -18.31 11.04
N THR A 467 14.04 -17.06 11.43
CA THR A 467 15.01 -15.97 11.27
C THR A 467 16.17 -16.03 12.26
N ASP A 468 15.94 -16.53 13.46
CA ASP A 468 16.92 -16.64 14.55
C ASP A 468 17.62 -18.00 14.57
N SER A 469 17.25 -18.92 13.65
CA SER A 469 18.03 -20.15 13.50
C SER A 469 19.46 -19.80 13.10
N ASP A 470 20.45 -20.32 13.84
CA ASP A 470 21.90 -20.10 13.66
C ASP A 470 22.46 -20.56 12.27
N TRP A 471 21.60 -20.70 11.27
CA TRP A 471 21.91 -21.03 9.88
C TRP A 471 22.28 -19.82 9.01
N ILE A 472 22.27 -18.60 9.58
CA ILE A 472 22.89 -17.40 8.97
C ILE A 472 24.38 -17.30 9.37
N GLY A 473 25.03 -18.46 9.51
CA GLY A 473 26.47 -18.61 9.70
C GLY A 473 27.00 -19.58 8.64
N ASP A 474 27.91 -19.09 7.79
CA ASP A 474 28.68 -19.83 6.78
C ASP A 474 28.06 -20.10 5.39
N ASP A 475 27.33 -19.14 4.79
CA ASP A 475 27.09 -19.20 3.34
C ASP A 475 27.54 -17.91 2.61
N GLU A 476 28.83 -17.87 2.26
CA GLU A 476 29.40 -16.98 1.23
C GLU A 476 28.61 -17.03 -0.10
N ALA A 477 27.76 -18.06 -0.30
CA ALA A 477 26.86 -18.17 -1.44
C ALA A 477 25.68 -17.16 -1.41
N ALA A 478 25.22 -16.71 -0.24
CA ALA A 478 24.12 -15.76 -0.13
C ALA A 478 24.54 -14.33 -0.50
N LEU A 479 25.78 -13.94 -0.16
CA LEU A 479 26.38 -12.65 -0.54
C LEU A 479 26.72 -12.59 -2.03
N ASN A 480 27.04 -13.71 -2.67
CA ASN A 480 27.30 -13.80 -4.12
C ASN A 480 26.04 -13.76 -5.01
N ARG A 481 24.83 -13.68 -4.43
CA ARG A 481 23.57 -13.48 -5.19
C ARG A 481 23.26 -12.00 -5.47
N TYR A 482 24.04 -11.07 -4.91
CA TYR A 482 24.00 -9.68 -5.35
C TYR A 482 24.76 -9.53 -6.67
N PRO A 483 24.20 -8.84 -7.68
CA PRO A 483 25.00 -8.41 -8.81
C PRO A 483 26.09 -7.47 -8.27
N ASN A 484 27.34 -7.84 -8.52
CA ASN A 484 28.49 -7.03 -8.17
C ASN A 484 28.35 -5.67 -8.88
N PRO A 485 28.47 -4.51 -8.21
CA PRO A 485 28.27 -3.20 -8.83
C PRO A 485 29.32 -2.83 -9.89
N ASP A 486 30.34 -3.66 -10.08
CA ASP A 486 31.36 -3.50 -11.10
C ASP A 486 31.00 -4.28 -12.37
N TYR A 487 29.93 -3.87 -13.09
CA TYR A 487 29.77 -4.08 -14.54
C TYR A 487 28.86 -3.04 -15.19
#